data_AF-A0A2X3UVY6-F1
#
_entry.id   AF-A0A2X3UVY6-F1
#
_cell.length_a   1.000
_cell.length_b   1.000
_cell.length_c   1.000
_cell.angle_alpha   90.00
_cell.angle_beta   90.00
_cell.angle_gamma   90.00
#
_symmetry.space_group_name_H-M   'P 1'
#
loop_
_entity.id
_entity.type
_entity.pdbx_description
1 polymer ?
#
loop_
_entity_poly.entity_id
_entity_poly.type
_entity_poly.pdbx_seq_one_letter_code
_entity_poly.pdbx_strand_id
1 'polypeptide(L)' 'MNIPATGTFYFTRDTDIKKEPKEDLKPTFVFGKGDHVIYDKVLTADGRTWLSYMTMSGARRYVNIA' A
#
# COMPACT_ATOMS: atom_id res chain seq x y z
N MET A 1 -11.08 -9.64 -5.65
CA MET A 1 -9.71 -10.21 -5.58
C MET A 1 -9.52 -10.76 -4.18
N ASN A 2 -9.13 -12.03 -4.02
CA ASN A 2 -8.82 -12.57 -2.69
C ASN A 2 -7.35 -12.28 -2.38
N ILE A 3 -7.10 -11.45 -1.38
CA ILE A 3 -5.75 -10.97 -1.05
C ILE A 3 -5.35 -11.59 0.29
N PRO A 4 -4.23 -12.34 0.35
CA PRO A 4 -3.75 -12.90 1.60
C PRO A 4 -3.54 -11.83 2.65
N ALA A 5 -3.69 -12.14 3.94
CA ALA A 5 -3.51 -11.17 5.02
C ALA A 5 -2.10 -10.54 5.06
N THR A 6 -1.09 -11.28 4.57
CA THR A 6 0.32 -10.86 4.48
C THR A 6 0.93 -11.39 3.18
N GLY A 7 1.95 -10.73 2.64
CA GLY A 7 2.67 -11.23 1.47
C GLY A 7 3.54 -10.19 0.78
N THR A 8 3.99 -10.53 -0.43
CA THR A 8 4.69 -9.58 -1.31
C THR A 8 3.74 -9.17 -2.43
N PHE A 9 3.56 -7.86 -2.62
CA PHE A 9 2.77 -7.32 -3.71
C PHE A 9 3.67 -6.57 -4.69
N TYR A 10 3.62 -6.96 -5.96
CA TYR A 10 4.36 -6.34 -7.05
C TYR A 10 3.44 -5.36 -7.81
N PHE A 11 3.88 -4.12 -7.94
CA PHE A 11 3.10 -3.08 -8.61
C PHE A 11 3.19 -3.23 -10.13
N THR A 12 2.06 -3.12 -10.80
CA THR A 12 1.96 -3.19 -12.27
C THR A 12 1.86 -1.81 -12.92
N ARG A 13 1.79 -0.75 -12.11
CA ARG A 13 1.67 0.66 -12.47
C ARG A 13 2.27 1.56 -11.38
N ASP A 14 2.43 2.84 -11.69
CA ASP A 14 2.78 3.84 -10.69
C ASP A 14 1.70 3.88 -9.60
N THR A 15 2.15 3.87 -8.34
CA THR A 15 1.31 3.64 -7.17
C THR A 15 1.67 4.60 -6.05
N ASP A 16 0.68 5.35 -5.60
CA ASP A 16 0.80 6.31 -4.51
C ASP A 16 0.96 5.62 -3.15
N ILE A 17 1.94 6.06 -2.39
CA ILE A 17 2.20 5.55 -1.05
C ILE A 17 1.87 6.60 0.00
N LYS A 18 0.95 6.27 0.91
CA LYS A 18 0.34 7.23 1.84
C LYS A 18 0.68 6.90 3.29
N LYS A 19 0.67 7.93 4.15
CA LYS A 19 0.89 7.78 5.60
C LYS A 19 -0.35 7.26 6.35
N GLU A 20 -1.52 7.41 5.75
CA GLU A 20 -2.82 6.94 6.25
C GLU A 20 -3.62 6.37 5.07
N PRO A 21 -4.54 5.42 5.30
CA PRO A 21 -5.36 4.81 4.25
C PRO A 21 -6.55 5.72 3.88
N LYS A 22 -6.23 6.87 3.30
CA LYS A 22 -7.17 7.91 2.85
C LYS A 22 -6.85 8.30 1.43
N GLU A 23 -7.84 8.35 0.55
CA GLU A 23 -7.57 8.58 -0.86
C GLU A 23 -7.21 10.04 -1.17
N ASP A 24 -7.79 11.00 -0.47
CA ASP A 24 -7.51 12.43 -0.64
C ASP A 24 -6.16 12.88 -0.06
N LEU A 25 -5.46 12.00 0.64
CA LEU A 25 -4.19 12.32 1.25
C LEU A 25 -3.06 12.36 0.22
N LYS A 26 -2.27 13.43 0.24
CA LYS A 26 -1.07 13.56 -0.60
C LYS A 26 -0.12 12.37 -0.39
N PRO A 27 0.41 11.78 -1.48
CA PRO A 27 1.39 10.70 -1.38
C PRO A 27 2.67 11.22 -0.70
N THR A 28 3.29 10.34 0.09
CA THR A 28 4.64 10.58 0.62
C THR A 28 5.69 10.30 -0.44
N PHE A 29 5.44 9.31 -1.29
CA PHE A 29 6.24 8.96 -2.44
C PHE A 29 5.43 8.07 -3.38
N VAL A 30 6.00 7.75 -4.55
CA VAL A 30 5.39 6.90 -5.58
C VAL A 30 6.31 5.72 -5.84
N PHE A 31 5.75 4.51 -5.87
CA PHE A 31 6.43 3.33 -6.42
C PHE A 31 6.04 3.14 -7.88
N GLY A 32 7.00 2.77 -8.71
CA GLY A 32 6.80 2.52 -10.12
C GLY A 32 6.38 1.07 -10.42
N LYS A 33 6.12 0.81 -11.70
CA LYS A 33 5.92 -0.55 -12.19
C LYS A 33 7.16 -1.43 -11.91
N GLY A 34 6.95 -2.60 -11.33
CA GLY A 34 7.99 -3.56 -10.97
C GLY A 34 8.48 -3.47 -9.53
N ASP A 35 8.22 -2.34 -8.85
CA ASP A 35 8.47 -2.21 -7.42
C ASP A 35 7.56 -3.14 -6.61
N HIS A 36 7.92 -3.36 -5.35
CA HIS A 36 7.14 -4.22 -4.46
C HIS A 36 7.14 -3.75 -3.01
N VAL A 37 6.15 -4.21 -2.26
CA VAL A 37 6.11 -4.12 -0.80
C VAL A 37 5.89 -5.48 -0.18
N ILE A 38 6.49 -5.69 0.99
CA ILE A 38 6.17 -6.82 1.87
C ILE A 38 5.18 -6.30 2.90
N TYR A 39 3.91 -6.67 2.74
CA TYR A 39 2.81 -6.18 3.55
C TYR A 39 2.42 -7.20 4.63
N ASP A 40 1.96 -6.70 5.77
CA ASP A 40 1.59 -7.50 6.94
C ASP A 40 0.11 -7.34 7.35
N LYS A 41 -0.64 -6.51 6.61
CA LYS A 41 -2.07 -6.30 6.83
C LYS A 41 -2.78 -5.89 5.55
N VAL A 42 -3.99 -6.39 5.40
CA VAL A 42 -5.00 -5.91 4.46
C VAL A 42 -6.13 -5.26 5.25
N LEU A 43 -6.60 -4.09 4.82
CA LEU A 43 -7.70 -3.39 5.47
C LEU A 43 -8.59 -2.66 4.45
N THR A 44 -9.84 -2.43 4.84
CA THR A 44 -10.76 -1.57 4.08
C THR A 44 -10.89 -0.23 4.80
N ALA A 45 -10.66 0.86 4.07
CA ALA A 45 -10.86 2.23 4.55
C ALA A 45 -11.15 3.13 3.36
N ASP A 46 -12.01 4.15 3.56
CA ASP A 46 -12.38 5.09 2.50
C ASP A 46 -12.93 4.39 1.23
N GLY A 47 -13.70 3.32 1.44
CA GLY A 47 -14.28 2.50 0.35
C GLY A 47 -13.28 1.70 -0.47
N ARG A 48 -12.00 1.65 -0.07
CA ARG A 48 -10.90 1.03 -0.83
C ARG A 48 -10.19 -0.05 -0.02
N THR A 49 -9.52 -0.96 -0.72
CA THR A 49 -8.66 -1.98 -0.11
C THR A 49 -7.23 -1.47 -0.07
N TRP A 50 -6.63 -1.52 1.11
CA TRP A 50 -5.28 -1.06 1.36
C TRP A 50 -4.39 -2.20 1.85
N LEU A 51 -3.17 -2.25 1.33
CA LEU A 51 -2.06 -2.97 1.94
C LEU A 51 -1.37 -2.06 2.95
N SER A 52 -1.04 -2.59 4.12
CA SER A 52 -0.23 -1.91 5.11
C SER A 52 1.12 -2.60 5.23
N TYR A 53 2.19 -1.81 5.29
CA TYR A 53 3.54 -2.33 5.44
C TYR A 53 4.41 -1.39 6.30
N MET A 54 5.51 -1.93 6.83
CA MET A 54 6.51 -1.17 7.56
C MET A 54 7.67 -0.81 6.65
N THR A 55 8.08 0.46 6.65
CA THR A 55 9.34 0.86 6.01
C THR A 55 10.53 0.36 6.83
N MET A 56 11.72 0.37 6.22
CA MET A 56 12.97 0.06 6.93
C MET A 56 13.23 0.98 8.12
N SER A 57 12.75 2.23 8.05
CA SER A 57 12.82 3.21 9.14
C SER A 57 11.76 3.04 10.24
N GLY A 58 10.90 2.01 10.15
CA GLY A 58 9.86 1.74 11.14
C GLY A 58 8.59 2.57 11.00
N ALA A 59 8.38 3.26 9.88
CA ALA A 59 7.14 3.99 9.62
C ALA A 59 6.08 3.08 8.96
N ARG A 60 4.84 3.16 9.42
CA ARG A 60 3.71 2.47 8.78
C ARG A 60 3.24 3.24 7.54
N ARG A 61 3.05 2.53 6.43
CA ARG A 61 2.59 3.09 5.15
C ARG A 61 1.46 2.25 4.58
N TYR A 62 0.70 2.88 3.68
CA TYR A 62 -0.51 2.33 3.11
C TYR A 62 -0.49 2.48 1.59
N VAL A 63 -0.91 1.42 0.92
CA VAL A 63 -1.01 1.36 -0.54
C VAL A 63 -2.38 0.90 -0.94
N ASN A 64 -3.07 1.72 -1.73
CA ASN A 64 -4.31 1.32 -2.36
C ASN A 64 -3.99 0.48 -3.61
N ILE A 65 -4.67 -0.66 -3.74
CA ILE A 65 -4.43 -1.66 -4.78
C ILE A 65 -5.66 -1.93 -5.64
N ALA A 66 -6.66 -1.04 -5.56
CA ALA A 66 -7.78 -0.98 -6.49
C ALA A 66 -7.36 -0.51 -7.89
#